data_AF-A0A1S1HK46-F1
#
_entry.id   AF-A0A1S1HK46-F1
#
_cell.length_a   1.000
_cell.length_b   1.000
_cell.length_c   1.000
_cell.angle_alpha   90.00
_cell.angle_beta   90.00
_cell.angle_gamma   90.00
#
_symmetry.space_group_name_H-M   'P 1'
#
loop_
_entity.id
_entity.type
_entity.pdbx_description
1 polymer ?
#
loop_
_entity_poly.entity_id
_entity_poly.type
_entity_poly.pdbx_seq_one_letter_code
_entity_poly.pdbx_strand_id
1 'polypeptide(L)'
;MPHINSSIQIQSANEISLIRESINIYQKKNNSFALCSKAAKWSDDLSPEKLFGRQSQSYDYLIGLIASGVYFKDWETMHGVERLNHTQLHEIGIDSILLRDTSTGFEANICRFNELYIICFAGSDELVDFYADIRQGLGYYEPQYFQAVNLTNILYKVSKGNMICVGHSLGGGLATFAALASNTPCIAFSSAGVAKNTIQRIGMDYEKAKQIANDGLVRFYVVRYDWLDLLQSLKPFPPALGNKIILDYYNEGKTWRDWLPHRLLTRNFIAHGMPKILKMMCHFTPWENDSRVVNDDIEVQLEQFSYGLSFFHDDQTDCWQGCCENSIKQGNIAGFTNLISVGNKPVHLDKLVGYSVRSTDPEFMKVLLASSYASDIKKVHLGNERTFLHLAAQSGRLEQTAILLAEGCEINAVDSTGNTPLHDALGCYALLVAEFLLAQGADWRIKNHQGYDCLDVLENHMIKADYLSPQGRLLREKLTLMMQ
;
A
#
# COMPACT_ATOMS: atom_id res chain seq x y z
N MET A 1 -23.39 51.78 -5.76
CA MET A 1 -23.91 50.58 -5.09
C MET A 1 -23.09 49.38 -5.55
N PRO A 2 -22.93 48.32 -4.73
CA PRO A 2 -21.75 47.43 -4.79
C PRO A 2 -22.06 45.97 -5.20
N HIS A 3 -21.03 45.11 -5.14
CA HIS A 3 -21.06 43.62 -5.24
C HIS A 3 -21.20 43.04 -6.67
N ILE A 4 -20.73 41.84 -7.06
CA ILE A 4 -19.87 40.76 -6.49
C ILE A 4 -19.38 39.93 -7.73
N ASN A 5 -18.24 39.23 -7.83
CA ASN A 5 -17.09 38.91 -6.94
C ASN A 5 -15.80 38.72 -7.80
N SER A 6 -14.60 38.71 -7.21
CA SER A 6 -13.36 38.25 -7.90
C SER A 6 -12.27 37.68 -6.96
N SER A 7 -12.66 37.17 -5.79
CA SER A 7 -11.74 36.87 -4.68
C SER A 7 -12.05 35.55 -3.97
N ILE A 8 -11.87 34.40 -4.64
CA ILE A 8 -11.95 33.06 -4.00
C ILE A 8 -10.79 32.11 -4.40
N GLN A 9 -10.19 32.22 -5.59
CA GLN A 9 -9.24 31.20 -6.11
C GLN A 9 -7.76 31.32 -5.67
N ILE A 10 -7.38 32.23 -4.75
CA ILE A 10 -5.97 32.48 -4.38
C ILE A 10 -5.62 31.95 -2.97
N GLN A 11 -6.59 31.55 -2.15
CA GLN A 11 -6.33 31.16 -0.75
C GLN A 11 -5.91 29.69 -0.56
N SER A 12 -6.45 28.75 -1.34
CA SER A 12 -6.25 27.31 -1.15
C SER A 12 -4.80 26.84 -1.37
N ALA A 13 -4.12 27.32 -2.41
CA ALA A 13 -2.74 26.94 -2.73
C ALA A 13 -1.72 27.33 -1.64
N ASN A 14 -1.99 28.43 -0.91
CA ASN A 14 -1.15 28.86 0.22
C ASN A 14 -1.32 27.97 1.46
N GLU A 15 -2.49 27.40 1.70
CA GLU A 15 -2.71 26.53 2.87
C GLU A 15 -2.04 25.16 2.70
N ILE A 16 -2.09 24.57 1.51
CA ILE A 16 -1.40 23.29 1.21
C ILE A 16 0.11 23.42 1.42
N SER A 17 0.71 24.46 0.84
CA SER A 17 2.15 24.70 0.92
C SER A 17 2.61 24.93 2.37
N LEU A 18 1.84 25.68 3.16
CA LEU A 18 2.08 25.86 4.60
C LEU A 18 1.95 24.55 5.41
N ILE A 19 1.00 23.67 5.07
CA ILE A 19 0.85 22.34 5.68
C ILE A 19 2.07 21.46 5.32
N ARG A 20 2.43 21.35 4.03
CA ARG A 20 3.62 20.61 3.55
C ARG A 20 4.89 21.11 4.26
N GLU A 21 5.11 22.42 4.34
CA GLU A 21 6.27 23.01 5.04
C GLU A 21 6.26 22.69 6.55
N SER A 22 5.10 22.81 7.21
CA SER A 22 4.96 22.54 8.64
C SER A 22 5.23 21.08 9.00
N ILE A 23 4.75 20.13 8.18
CA ILE A 23 5.03 18.70 8.32
C ILE A 23 6.53 18.43 8.15
N ASN A 24 7.14 18.98 7.10
CA ASN A 24 8.58 18.84 6.83
C ASN A 24 9.45 19.38 7.98
N ILE A 25 9.09 20.53 8.57
CA ILE A 25 9.77 21.08 9.75
C ILE A 25 9.58 20.17 10.97
N TYR A 26 8.38 19.61 11.17
CA TYR A 26 8.10 18.71 12.28
C TYR A 26 8.89 17.39 12.16
N GLN A 27 8.91 16.77 10.99
CA GLN A 27 9.69 15.55 10.72
C GLN A 27 11.18 15.81 10.98
N LYS A 28 11.79 16.80 10.28
CA LYS A 28 13.23 17.15 10.44
C LYS A 28 13.65 17.37 11.90
N LYS A 29 12.80 17.99 12.73
CA LYS A 29 13.09 18.21 14.17
C LYS A 29 13.01 16.96 15.03
N ASN A 30 12.34 15.90 14.60
CA ASN A 30 12.13 14.67 15.36
C ASN A 30 12.81 13.44 14.72
N ASN A 31 13.78 13.64 13.81
CA ASN A 31 14.55 12.56 13.17
C ASN A 31 15.45 11.74 14.12
N SER A 32 15.47 12.04 15.43
CA SER A 32 16.15 11.24 16.45
C SER A 32 15.16 10.69 17.48
N PHE A 33 14.79 9.43 17.32
CA PHE A 33 14.01 8.70 18.31
C PHE A 33 14.95 8.07 19.34
N ALA A 34 15.04 8.67 20.53
CA ALA A 34 15.64 7.99 21.67
C ALA A 34 14.74 6.83 22.11
N LEU A 35 15.35 5.73 22.58
CA LEU A 35 14.61 4.68 23.29
C LEU A 35 13.80 5.32 24.42
N CYS A 36 12.52 4.98 24.52
CA CYS A 36 11.76 5.28 25.71
C CYS A 36 12.45 4.63 26.92
N SER A 37 12.60 5.33 28.04
CA SER A 37 13.46 4.91 29.17
C SER A 37 13.02 3.62 29.88
N LYS A 38 11.90 3.03 29.46
CA LYS A 38 11.36 1.73 29.89
C LYS A 38 11.12 0.72 28.76
N ALA A 39 11.30 1.12 27.49
CA ALA A 39 11.03 0.23 26.36
C ALA A 39 12.03 -0.93 26.36
N ALA A 40 11.53 -2.12 26.66
CA ALA A 40 12.34 -3.33 26.76
C ALA A 40 13.08 -3.60 25.45
N LYS A 41 14.35 -3.99 25.57
CA LYS A 41 15.02 -4.70 24.47
C LYS A 41 14.18 -5.94 24.14
N TRP A 42 14.06 -6.27 22.85
CA TRP A 42 13.53 -7.57 22.47
C TRP A 42 14.40 -8.67 23.07
N SER A 43 13.76 -9.70 23.59
CA SER A 43 14.42 -10.89 24.09
C SER A 43 14.82 -11.79 22.93
N ASP A 44 15.90 -12.55 23.08
CA ASP A 44 16.42 -13.42 22.01
C ASP A 44 15.43 -14.53 21.60
N ASP A 45 14.45 -14.81 22.46
CA ASP A 45 13.36 -15.77 22.26
C ASP A 45 12.09 -15.14 21.64
N LEU A 46 12.16 -13.94 21.08
CA LEU A 46 11.03 -13.31 20.39
C LEU A 46 10.64 -14.11 19.13
N SER A 47 9.36 -14.49 19.04
CA SER A 47 8.79 -15.23 17.93
C SER A 47 7.43 -14.64 17.50
N PRO A 48 6.92 -14.94 16.28
CA PRO A 48 5.66 -14.42 15.78
C PRO A 48 4.47 -14.72 16.70
N GLU A 49 4.46 -15.86 17.39
CA GLU A 49 3.39 -16.27 18.30
C GLU A 49 3.17 -15.24 19.43
N LYS A 50 4.25 -14.63 19.92
CA LYS A 50 4.18 -13.57 20.94
C LYS A 50 3.62 -12.26 20.40
N LEU A 51 3.74 -12.04 19.08
CA LEU A 51 3.33 -10.82 18.40
C LEU A 51 1.86 -10.84 17.97
N PHE A 52 1.12 -11.95 18.12
CA PHE A 52 -0.35 -11.94 18.06
C PHE A 52 -0.95 -11.29 19.30
N GLY A 53 -2.09 -10.62 19.14
CA GLY A 53 -2.86 -10.10 20.26
C GLY A 53 -3.67 -8.85 19.90
N ARG A 54 -4.77 -8.65 20.64
CA ARG A 54 -5.67 -7.51 20.50
C ARG A 54 -5.15 -6.22 21.16
N GLN A 55 -4.39 -6.36 22.25
CA GLN A 55 -3.93 -5.24 23.08
C GLN A 55 -2.51 -4.81 22.72
N SER A 56 -2.15 -3.59 23.12
CA SER A 56 -0.79 -3.06 22.99
C SER A 56 0.23 -3.92 23.74
N GLN A 57 1.41 -4.11 23.15
CA GLN A 57 2.51 -4.87 23.75
C GLN A 57 3.79 -4.03 23.85
N SER A 58 4.70 -4.42 24.73
CA SER A 58 6.00 -3.75 24.94
C SER A 58 6.91 -3.82 23.71
N TYR A 59 6.77 -4.85 22.87
CA TYR A 59 7.54 -5.02 21.63
C TYR A 59 7.16 -3.99 20.56
N ASP A 60 5.91 -3.51 20.57
CA ASP A 60 5.29 -2.74 19.49
C ASP A 60 5.98 -1.38 19.26
N TYR A 61 6.56 -0.79 20.29
CA TYR A 61 7.33 0.46 20.16
C TYR A 61 8.58 0.29 19.30
N LEU A 62 9.32 -0.81 19.48
CA LEU A 62 10.51 -1.07 18.66
C LEU A 62 10.10 -1.49 17.23
N ILE A 63 9.00 -2.23 17.05
CA ILE A 63 8.40 -2.43 15.72
C ILE A 63 8.11 -1.07 15.05
N GLY A 64 7.56 -0.10 15.78
CA GLY A 64 7.31 1.25 15.26
C GLY A 64 8.58 2.01 14.87
N LEU A 65 9.67 1.87 15.62
CA LEU A 65 10.96 2.46 15.26
C LEU A 65 11.48 1.86 13.94
N ILE A 66 11.43 0.53 13.80
CA ILE A 66 11.85 -0.19 12.59
C ILE A 66 10.96 0.17 11.39
N ALA A 67 9.64 0.31 11.61
CA ALA A 67 8.68 0.79 10.62
C ALA A 67 9.02 2.19 10.12
N SER A 68 9.43 3.11 11.02
CA SER A 68 9.89 4.44 10.62
C SER A 68 11.16 4.38 9.76
N GLY A 69 11.98 3.34 9.94
CA GLY A 69 13.14 3.03 9.11
C GLY A 69 12.84 2.81 7.63
N VAL A 70 11.58 2.59 7.21
CA VAL A 70 11.27 2.51 5.77
C VAL A 70 11.54 3.83 5.04
N TYR A 71 11.30 4.94 5.73
CA TYR A 71 11.44 6.30 5.20
C TYR A 71 12.89 6.82 5.18
N PHE A 72 13.83 6.06 5.75
CA PHE A 72 15.23 6.44 5.85
C PHE A 72 16.11 5.44 5.08
N LYS A 73 17.00 5.94 4.21
CA LYS A 73 17.82 5.08 3.34
C LYS A 73 19.18 4.73 3.96
N ASP A 74 19.68 5.59 4.85
CA ASP A 74 21.04 5.52 5.38
C ASP A 74 21.13 4.82 6.75
N TRP A 75 20.39 3.72 6.95
CA TRP A 75 20.49 2.90 8.16
C TRP A 75 20.65 1.40 7.84
N GLU A 76 21.56 0.77 8.56
CA GLU A 76 21.90 -0.66 8.44
C GLU A 76 21.38 -1.46 9.64
N THR A 77 21.55 -0.94 10.86
CA THR A 77 21.13 -1.63 12.10
C THR A 77 20.43 -0.68 13.07
N MET A 78 19.35 -1.14 13.69
CA MET A 78 18.59 -0.40 14.70
C MET A 78 18.21 -1.33 15.86
N HIS A 79 18.75 -1.07 17.05
CA HIS A 79 18.46 -1.81 18.29
C HIS A 79 18.60 -3.35 18.22
N GLY A 80 19.54 -3.85 17.41
CA GLY A 80 19.77 -5.29 17.21
C GLY A 80 19.02 -5.87 16.01
N VAL A 81 18.17 -5.10 15.34
CA VAL A 81 17.54 -5.46 14.07
C VAL A 81 18.41 -4.95 12.93
N GLU A 82 18.75 -5.82 11.98
CA GLU A 82 19.45 -5.45 10.74
C GLU A 82 18.47 -5.25 9.58
N ARG A 83 18.76 -4.31 8.68
CA ARG A 83 18.09 -4.16 7.39
C ARG A 83 18.86 -4.99 6.36
N LEU A 84 18.17 -5.89 5.65
CA LEU A 84 18.84 -6.75 4.68
C LEU A 84 19.25 -5.96 3.43
N ASN A 85 20.53 -6.07 3.07
CA ASN A 85 21.09 -5.48 1.86
C ASN A 85 20.89 -6.37 0.62
N HIS A 86 21.24 -5.87 -0.56
CA HIS A 86 21.09 -6.60 -1.84
C HIS A 86 21.72 -8.00 -1.83
N THR A 87 22.89 -8.17 -1.20
CA THR A 87 23.58 -9.46 -1.11
C THR A 87 22.81 -10.43 -0.20
N GLN A 88 22.42 -9.99 1.00
CA GLN A 88 21.65 -10.81 1.94
C GLN A 88 20.27 -11.20 1.40
N LEU A 89 19.62 -10.30 0.66
CA LEU A 89 18.35 -10.59 -0.03
C LEU A 89 18.53 -11.65 -1.12
N HIS A 90 19.57 -11.52 -1.94
CA HIS A 90 19.88 -12.49 -2.99
C HIS A 90 20.27 -13.86 -2.41
N GLU A 91 21.02 -13.91 -1.31
CA GLU A 91 21.36 -15.15 -0.59
C GLU A 91 20.13 -15.93 -0.11
N ILE A 92 19.05 -15.22 0.25
CA ILE A 92 17.76 -15.83 0.63
C ILE A 92 16.76 -15.94 -0.54
N GLY A 93 17.20 -15.70 -1.78
CA GLY A 93 16.38 -15.88 -2.99
C GLY A 93 15.34 -14.78 -3.26
N ILE A 94 15.52 -13.59 -2.68
CA ILE A 94 14.67 -12.41 -2.90
C ILE A 94 15.42 -11.40 -3.77
N ASP A 95 14.90 -11.08 -4.94
CA ASP A 95 15.41 -9.95 -5.73
C ASP A 95 14.97 -8.62 -5.09
N SER A 96 15.95 -7.78 -4.77
CA SER A 96 15.76 -6.41 -4.29
C SER A 96 14.89 -5.51 -5.19
N ILE A 97 14.73 -5.81 -6.48
CA ILE A 97 13.79 -5.10 -7.36
C ILE A 97 12.35 -5.18 -6.82
N LEU A 98 11.99 -6.29 -6.16
CA LEU A 98 10.65 -6.53 -5.63
C LEU A 98 10.32 -5.64 -4.44
N LEU A 99 11.32 -4.99 -3.84
CA LEU A 99 11.14 -4.05 -2.73
C LEU A 99 10.68 -2.67 -3.18
N ARG A 100 10.75 -2.33 -4.48
CA ARG A 100 10.44 -0.97 -4.95
C ARG A 100 9.95 -0.88 -6.38
N ASP A 101 8.76 -0.33 -6.57
CA ASP A 101 8.21 0.04 -7.88
C ASP A 101 7.79 1.52 -7.87
N THR A 102 8.62 2.37 -8.48
CA THR A 102 8.36 3.82 -8.56
C THR A 102 7.17 4.19 -9.45
N SER A 103 6.63 3.26 -10.24
CA SER A 103 5.45 3.49 -11.08
C SER A 103 4.14 3.10 -10.41
N THR A 104 4.17 2.35 -9.30
CA THR A 104 3.03 2.21 -8.37
C THR A 104 3.18 3.07 -7.13
N GLY A 105 4.40 3.46 -6.76
CA GLY A 105 4.71 4.04 -5.44
C GLY A 105 4.92 2.98 -4.35
N PHE A 106 5.02 1.69 -4.71
CA PHE A 106 5.33 0.62 -3.77
C PHE A 106 6.78 0.72 -3.30
N GLU A 107 7.00 0.75 -1.99
CA GLU A 107 8.32 0.70 -1.36
C GLU A 107 8.21 -0.14 -0.07
N ALA A 108 9.17 -1.04 0.13
CA ALA A 108 9.22 -1.95 1.27
C ALA A 108 10.68 -2.19 1.70
N ASN A 109 10.88 -2.59 2.95
CA ASN A 109 12.15 -3.12 3.44
C ASN A 109 11.92 -4.47 4.13
N ILE A 110 12.91 -5.34 4.05
CA ILE A 110 12.98 -6.56 4.86
C ILE A 110 14.10 -6.39 5.87
N CYS A 111 13.76 -6.56 7.14
CA CYS A 111 14.69 -6.51 8.25
C CYS A 111 14.70 -7.87 8.97
N ARG A 112 15.74 -8.15 9.75
CA ARG A 112 15.90 -9.40 10.50
C ARG A 112 16.32 -9.13 11.95
N PHE A 113 15.75 -9.89 12.88
CA PHE A 113 16.16 -9.96 14.28
C PHE A 113 16.29 -11.44 14.67
N ASN A 114 17.51 -11.91 14.90
CA ASN A 114 17.81 -13.33 15.01
C ASN A 114 17.21 -14.09 13.80
N GLU A 115 16.26 -15.01 14.01
CA GLU A 115 15.56 -15.73 12.95
C GLU A 115 14.27 -15.04 12.48
N LEU A 116 13.77 -14.02 13.18
CA LEU A 116 12.52 -13.32 12.89
C LEU A 116 12.71 -12.32 11.75
N TYR A 117 11.96 -12.49 10.67
CA TYR A 117 11.91 -11.54 9.55
C TYR A 117 10.81 -10.49 9.75
N ILE A 118 11.07 -9.26 9.35
CA ILE A 118 10.16 -8.12 9.54
C ILE A 118 10.01 -7.47 8.17
N ILE A 119 8.82 -7.56 7.58
CA ILE A 119 8.52 -6.87 6.32
C ILE A 119 7.82 -5.55 6.63
N CYS A 120 8.48 -4.45 6.30
CA CYS A 120 7.99 -3.09 6.56
C CYS A 120 7.60 -2.42 5.25
N PHE A 121 6.31 -2.10 5.09
CA PHE A 121 5.78 -1.42 3.90
C PHE A 121 5.69 0.10 4.13
N ALA A 122 6.11 0.88 3.13
CA ALA A 122 5.91 2.32 3.08
C ALA A 122 4.46 2.65 2.72
N GLY A 123 3.92 3.71 3.31
CA GLY A 123 2.92 4.54 2.62
C GLY A 123 3.61 5.67 1.86
N SER A 124 2.97 6.21 0.81
CA SER A 124 3.46 7.39 0.08
C SER A 124 3.75 8.55 1.04
N ASP A 125 4.96 9.12 0.97
CA ASP A 125 5.40 10.22 1.86
C ASP A 125 4.54 11.49 1.75
N GLU A 126 3.85 11.66 0.62
CA GLU A 126 3.05 12.83 0.30
C GLU A 126 1.57 12.61 0.66
N LEU A 127 1.27 12.72 1.97
CA LEU A 127 -0.08 12.60 2.55
C LEU A 127 -1.15 13.52 1.91
N VAL A 128 -0.71 14.61 1.30
CA VAL A 128 -1.55 15.59 0.58
C VAL A 128 -1.95 15.05 -0.79
N ASP A 129 -1.04 14.36 -1.46
CA ASP A 129 -1.21 13.86 -2.81
C ASP A 129 -2.06 12.58 -2.74
N PHE A 130 -1.81 11.75 -1.72
CA PHE A 130 -2.70 10.67 -1.27
C PHE A 130 -4.15 11.15 -1.03
N TYR A 131 -4.37 12.36 -0.51
CA TYR A 131 -5.72 12.93 -0.33
C TYR A 131 -6.40 13.33 -1.66
N ALA A 132 -5.64 13.73 -2.68
CA ALA A 132 -6.16 13.96 -4.03
C ALA A 132 -6.51 12.62 -4.72
N ASP A 133 -5.58 11.67 -4.70
CA ASP A 133 -5.71 10.34 -5.32
C ASP A 133 -6.86 9.53 -4.70
N ILE A 134 -6.95 9.48 -3.36
CA ILE A 134 -8.08 8.85 -2.63
C ILE A 134 -9.44 9.35 -3.13
N ARG A 135 -9.58 10.69 -3.27
CA ARG A 135 -10.89 11.31 -3.53
C ARG A 135 -11.34 11.10 -4.97
N GLN A 136 -10.39 11.08 -5.91
CA GLN A 136 -10.66 10.81 -7.32
C GLN A 136 -10.90 9.30 -7.55
N GLY A 137 -10.29 8.44 -6.72
CA GLY A 137 -10.25 6.98 -6.87
C GLY A 137 -11.05 6.15 -5.85
N LEU A 138 -12.25 6.57 -5.40
CA LEU A 138 -13.09 5.81 -4.44
C LEU A 138 -13.58 4.42 -4.91
N GLY A 139 -13.05 3.91 -6.03
CA GLY A 139 -13.11 2.51 -6.47
C GLY A 139 -11.88 1.66 -6.09
N TYR A 140 -10.99 2.17 -5.23
CA TYR A 140 -9.85 1.52 -4.57
C TYR A 140 -9.36 0.19 -5.17
N TYR A 141 -8.60 0.29 -6.25
CA TYR A 141 -7.71 -0.78 -6.69
C TYR A 141 -6.30 -0.22 -6.79
N GLU A 142 -5.43 -0.63 -5.86
CA GLU A 142 -4.00 -0.33 -5.90
C GLU A 142 -3.21 -1.60 -6.21
N PRO A 143 -2.40 -1.64 -7.29
CA PRO A 143 -1.50 -2.76 -7.59
C PRO A 143 -0.53 -3.08 -6.44
N GLN A 144 -0.22 -2.07 -5.61
CA GLN A 144 0.62 -2.19 -4.42
C GLN A 144 0.18 -3.32 -3.47
N TYR A 145 -1.14 -3.58 -3.34
CA TYR A 145 -1.65 -4.67 -2.50
C TYR A 145 -1.21 -6.06 -3.00
N PHE A 146 -1.15 -6.22 -4.31
CA PHE A 146 -0.76 -7.47 -4.97
C PHE A 146 0.77 -7.65 -4.96
N GLN A 147 1.52 -6.54 -5.06
CA GLN A 147 2.96 -6.49 -4.82
C GLN A 147 3.30 -6.87 -3.37
N ALA A 148 2.54 -6.37 -2.38
CA ALA A 148 2.69 -6.71 -0.97
C ALA A 148 2.47 -8.20 -0.69
N VAL A 149 1.40 -8.79 -1.23
CA VAL A 149 1.11 -10.22 -1.09
C VAL A 149 2.21 -11.07 -1.74
N ASN A 150 2.66 -10.73 -2.95
CA ASN A 150 3.70 -11.50 -3.64
C ASN A 150 5.04 -11.48 -2.88
N LEU A 151 5.50 -10.29 -2.46
CA LEU A 151 6.73 -10.16 -1.68
C LEU A 151 6.64 -10.91 -0.34
N THR A 152 5.48 -10.84 0.32
CA THR A 152 5.18 -11.61 1.53
C THR A 152 5.17 -13.11 1.26
N ASN A 153 4.75 -13.57 0.08
CA ASN A 153 4.70 -15.00 -0.29
C ASN A 153 6.10 -15.59 -0.40
N ILE A 154 7.01 -14.86 -1.05
CA ILE A 154 8.41 -15.24 -1.17
C ILE A 154 9.06 -15.27 0.21
N LEU A 155 8.88 -14.20 1.00
CA LEU A 155 9.44 -14.12 2.36
C LEU A 155 8.86 -15.16 3.33
N TYR A 156 7.57 -15.49 3.23
CA TYR A 156 6.91 -16.51 4.05
C TYR A 156 7.52 -17.90 3.81
N LYS A 157 7.81 -18.25 2.56
CA LYS A 157 8.48 -19.52 2.20
C LYS A 157 9.91 -19.57 2.76
N VAL A 158 10.66 -18.49 2.58
CA VAL A 158 12.04 -18.34 3.07
C VAL A 158 12.12 -18.45 4.60
N SER A 159 11.28 -17.68 5.30
CA SER A 159 11.22 -17.64 6.77
C SER A 159 10.47 -18.81 7.40
N LYS A 160 9.82 -19.67 6.60
CA LYS A 160 8.88 -20.72 7.06
C LYS A 160 7.77 -20.16 7.96
N GLY A 161 7.30 -18.95 7.64
CA GLY A 161 6.33 -18.20 8.42
C GLY A 161 6.89 -17.48 9.65
N ASN A 162 8.21 -17.54 9.92
CA ASN A 162 8.86 -16.84 11.03
C ASN A 162 9.04 -15.34 10.74
N MET A 163 7.91 -14.63 10.61
CA MET A 163 7.89 -13.23 10.20
C MET A 163 6.79 -12.39 10.86
N ILE A 164 6.85 -11.07 10.67
CA ILE A 164 5.82 -10.09 11.02
C ILE A 164 5.63 -9.06 9.89
N CYS A 165 4.37 -8.70 9.61
CA CYS A 165 4.01 -7.61 8.69
C CYS A 165 3.89 -6.27 9.45
N VAL A 166 4.47 -5.22 8.91
CA VAL A 166 4.53 -3.90 9.55
C VAL A 166 4.32 -2.80 8.51
N GLY A 167 3.66 -1.70 8.87
CA GLY A 167 3.55 -0.56 7.95
C GLY A 167 2.86 0.66 8.55
N HIS A 168 3.00 1.78 7.85
CA HIS A 168 2.42 3.06 8.23
C HIS A 168 1.56 3.65 7.11
N SER A 169 0.47 4.34 7.44
CA SER A 169 -0.43 4.97 6.46
C SER A 169 -0.93 3.94 5.43
N LEU A 170 -0.83 4.23 4.12
CA LEU A 170 -1.07 3.26 3.04
C LEU A 170 -0.31 1.94 3.23
N GLY A 171 0.97 2.00 3.65
CA GLY A 171 1.77 0.82 3.98
C GLY A 171 1.20 -0.01 5.14
N GLY A 172 0.47 0.61 6.07
CA GLY A 172 -0.28 -0.11 7.11
C GLY A 172 -1.43 -0.95 6.52
N GLY A 173 -2.09 -0.42 5.49
CA GLY A 173 -3.08 -1.16 4.71
C GLY A 173 -2.45 -2.33 3.94
N LEU A 174 -1.31 -2.09 3.29
CA LEU A 174 -0.52 -3.14 2.62
C LEU A 174 -0.10 -4.25 3.60
N ALA A 175 0.42 -3.88 4.77
CA ALA A 175 0.81 -4.80 5.84
C ALA A 175 -0.38 -5.63 6.34
N THR A 176 -1.52 -4.98 6.57
CA THR A 176 -2.78 -5.62 7.00
C THR A 176 -3.28 -6.63 5.98
N PHE A 177 -3.23 -6.29 4.69
CA PHE A 177 -3.65 -7.16 3.59
C PHE A 177 -2.71 -8.36 3.41
N ALA A 178 -1.40 -8.12 3.42
CA ALA A 178 -0.38 -9.16 3.37
C ALA A 178 -0.49 -10.13 4.55
N ALA A 179 -0.66 -9.61 5.77
CA ALA A 179 -0.86 -10.39 6.98
C ALA A 179 -2.12 -11.27 6.94
N LEU A 180 -3.23 -10.75 6.41
CA LEU A 180 -4.46 -11.51 6.22
C LEU A 180 -4.28 -12.67 5.23
N ALA A 181 -3.52 -12.45 4.16
CA ALA A 181 -3.22 -13.47 3.18
C ALA A 181 -2.26 -14.55 3.75
N SER A 182 -1.25 -14.17 4.55
CA SER A 182 -0.23 -15.09 5.08
C SER A 182 -0.53 -15.68 6.45
N ASN A 183 -1.57 -15.19 7.14
CA ASN A 183 -1.82 -15.45 8.56
C ASN A 183 -0.61 -15.12 9.45
N THR A 184 0.07 -14.02 9.14
CA THR A 184 1.23 -13.49 9.87
C THR A 184 0.76 -12.38 10.82
N PRO A 185 1.32 -12.23 12.04
CA PRO A 185 0.97 -11.10 12.90
C PRO A 185 1.22 -9.76 12.19
N CYS A 186 0.44 -8.74 12.52
CA CYS A 186 0.54 -7.40 11.93
C CYS A 186 0.44 -6.31 12.99
N ILE A 187 1.37 -5.36 12.92
CA ILE A 187 1.34 -4.12 13.69
C ILE A 187 1.44 -2.95 12.72
N ALA A 188 0.36 -2.17 12.62
CA ALA A 188 0.29 -1.01 11.73
C ALA A 188 0.17 0.31 12.50
N PHE A 189 0.49 1.41 11.82
CA PHE A 189 0.51 2.76 12.40
C PHE A 189 -0.28 3.71 11.50
N SER A 190 -1.34 4.32 12.03
CA SER A 190 -2.30 5.15 11.29
C SER A 190 -2.74 4.51 9.97
N SER A 191 -3.10 3.22 10.05
CA SER A 191 -3.32 2.35 8.89
C SER A 191 -4.40 2.86 7.95
N ALA A 192 -4.13 2.78 6.64
CA ALA A 192 -5.16 2.80 5.62
C ALA A 192 -6.06 1.55 5.73
N GLY A 193 -7.31 1.72 5.30
CA GLY A 193 -8.36 0.72 5.29
C GLY A 193 -8.34 -0.13 4.03
N VAL A 194 -8.66 -1.41 4.19
CA VAL A 194 -8.66 -2.37 3.10
C VAL A 194 -10.09 -2.56 2.60
N ALA A 195 -10.35 -2.17 1.36
CA ALA A 195 -11.67 -2.23 0.76
C ALA A 195 -12.17 -3.68 0.59
N LYS A 196 -13.48 -3.88 0.77
CA LYS A 196 -14.14 -5.19 0.62
C LYS A 196 -13.84 -5.85 -0.73
N ASN A 197 -13.87 -5.06 -1.80
CA ASN A 197 -13.60 -5.54 -3.15
C ASN A 197 -12.14 -6.03 -3.30
N THR A 198 -11.18 -5.43 -2.59
CA THR A 198 -9.76 -5.83 -2.62
C THR A 198 -9.56 -7.20 -1.95
N ILE A 199 -10.18 -7.42 -0.79
CA ILE A 199 -10.19 -8.73 -0.10
C ILE A 199 -10.87 -9.80 -0.97
N GLN A 200 -12.01 -9.47 -1.60
CA GLN A 200 -12.74 -10.40 -2.46
C GLN A 200 -11.99 -10.74 -3.76
N ARG A 201 -11.15 -9.83 -4.29
CA ARG A 201 -10.34 -10.10 -5.49
C ARG A 201 -9.28 -11.17 -5.27
N ILE A 202 -8.73 -11.29 -4.07
CA ILE A 202 -7.87 -12.43 -3.66
C ILE A 202 -8.70 -13.62 -3.12
N GLY A 203 -9.98 -13.72 -3.52
CA GLY A 203 -10.86 -14.84 -3.19
C GLY A 203 -11.29 -14.94 -1.72
N MET A 204 -10.74 -14.12 -0.81
CA MET A 204 -11.03 -14.17 0.62
C MET A 204 -12.43 -13.68 0.97
N ASP A 205 -13.04 -14.27 2.00
CA ASP A 205 -14.28 -13.75 2.58
C ASP A 205 -13.99 -12.51 3.45
N TYR A 206 -14.69 -11.41 3.19
CA TYR A 206 -14.44 -10.13 3.88
C TYR A 206 -14.83 -10.14 5.36
N GLU A 207 -15.97 -10.73 5.73
CA GLU A 207 -16.36 -10.76 7.14
C GLU A 207 -15.45 -11.73 7.90
N LYS A 208 -14.99 -12.81 7.27
CA LYS A 208 -13.98 -13.70 7.83
C LYS A 208 -12.63 -13.01 8.01
N ALA A 209 -12.15 -12.28 7.00
CA ALA A 209 -10.91 -11.51 7.08
C ALA A 209 -10.97 -10.46 8.20
N LYS A 210 -12.07 -9.71 8.28
CA LYS A 210 -12.34 -8.75 9.35
C LYS A 210 -12.39 -9.42 10.73
N GLN A 211 -13.03 -10.59 10.85
CA GLN A 211 -13.03 -11.37 12.08
C GLN A 211 -11.61 -11.74 12.49
N ILE A 212 -10.80 -12.31 11.59
CA ILE A 212 -9.43 -12.77 11.88
C ILE A 212 -8.54 -11.59 12.29
N ALA A 213 -8.63 -10.45 11.61
CA ALA A 213 -7.93 -9.23 11.99
C ALA A 213 -8.25 -8.83 13.44
N ASN A 214 -9.55 -8.79 13.78
CA ASN A 214 -10.05 -8.42 15.11
C ASN A 214 -9.74 -9.50 16.18
N ASP A 215 -9.60 -10.77 15.80
CA ASP A 215 -9.24 -11.87 16.70
C ASP A 215 -7.75 -11.88 17.11
N GLY A 216 -6.99 -10.85 16.72
CA GLY A 216 -5.64 -10.57 17.22
C GLY A 216 -4.53 -10.85 16.21
N LEU A 217 -4.87 -11.13 14.95
CA LEU A 217 -3.89 -11.11 13.84
C LEU A 217 -3.34 -9.69 13.63
N VAL A 218 -4.21 -8.68 13.72
CA VAL A 218 -3.87 -7.28 13.43
C VAL A 218 -4.20 -6.40 14.63
N ARG A 219 -3.24 -5.57 15.04
CA ARG A 219 -3.47 -4.38 15.87
C ARG A 219 -2.82 -3.17 15.24
N PHE A 220 -3.37 -1.99 15.47
CA PHE A 220 -2.84 -0.77 14.90
C PHE A 220 -3.00 0.44 15.81
N TYR A 221 -2.00 1.32 15.78
CA TYR A 221 -1.98 2.52 16.60
C TYR A 221 -2.47 3.72 15.82
N VAL A 222 -3.29 4.56 16.46
CA VAL A 222 -3.74 5.85 15.92
C VAL A 222 -3.53 6.91 16.99
N VAL A 223 -3.09 8.11 16.60
CA VAL A 223 -3.12 9.27 17.50
C VAL A 223 -4.43 10.01 17.28
N ARG A 224 -5.12 10.39 18.36
CA ARG A 224 -6.36 11.15 18.30
C ARG A 224 -6.23 12.38 17.39
N TYR A 225 -7.30 12.67 16.64
CA TYR A 225 -7.36 13.66 15.56
C TYR A 225 -6.58 13.30 14.29
N ASP A 226 -6.16 12.04 14.10
CA ASP A 226 -5.67 11.56 12.81
C ASP A 226 -6.70 11.81 11.70
N TRP A 227 -6.28 12.50 10.63
CA TRP A 227 -7.16 12.87 9.53
C TRP A 227 -7.65 11.67 8.70
N LEU A 228 -6.82 10.64 8.54
CA LEU A 228 -7.15 9.44 7.77
C LEU A 228 -8.11 8.55 8.57
N ASP A 229 -7.87 8.37 9.87
CA ASP A 229 -8.78 7.63 10.74
C ASP A 229 -10.17 8.28 10.77
N LEU A 230 -10.22 9.61 10.84
CA LEU A 230 -11.47 10.36 10.76
C LEU A 230 -12.18 10.20 9.40
N LEU A 231 -11.47 10.28 8.28
CA LEU A 231 -12.06 10.01 6.95
C LEU A 231 -12.61 8.59 6.84
N GLN A 232 -11.88 7.60 7.36
CA GLN A 232 -12.26 6.18 7.30
C GLN A 232 -13.41 5.81 8.24
N SER A 233 -13.70 6.66 9.23
CA SER A 233 -14.92 6.56 10.05
C SER A 233 -16.19 6.95 9.27
N LEU A 234 -16.04 7.70 8.18
CA LEU A 234 -17.15 8.17 7.33
C LEU A 234 -17.41 7.20 6.17
N LYS A 235 -18.69 6.92 5.89
CA LYS A 235 -19.07 6.24 4.65
C LYS A 235 -18.84 7.19 3.45
N PRO A 236 -18.32 6.71 2.30
CA PRO A 236 -18.13 5.31 1.91
C PRO A 236 -16.71 4.75 2.12
N PHE A 237 -15.85 5.42 2.88
CA PHE A 237 -14.43 5.03 3.01
C PHE A 237 -14.27 3.67 3.73
N PRO A 238 -13.31 2.82 3.32
CA PRO A 238 -13.07 1.55 3.98
C PRO A 238 -12.35 1.76 5.33
N PRO A 239 -12.77 1.07 6.42
CA PRO A 239 -12.08 1.15 7.70
C PRO A 239 -10.78 0.32 7.69
N ALA A 240 -9.82 0.71 8.53
CA ALA A 240 -8.73 -0.16 8.95
C ALA A 240 -9.28 -1.43 9.63
N LEU A 241 -8.67 -2.58 9.36
CA LEU A 241 -9.06 -3.87 9.94
C LEU A 241 -8.15 -4.20 11.13
N GLY A 242 -8.71 -4.81 12.17
CA GLY A 242 -7.97 -5.17 13.37
C GLY A 242 -8.29 -4.32 14.60
N ASN A 243 -7.45 -4.47 15.62
CA ASN A 243 -7.66 -3.85 16.92
C ASN A 243 -7.03 -2.46 16.96
N LYS A 244 -7.86 -1.41 16.97
CA LYS A 244 -7.43 0.00 17.09
C LYS A 244 -6.97 0.31 18.51
N ILE A 245 -5.78 0.88 18.66
CA ILE A 245 -5.22 1.41 19.91
C ILE A 245 -5.06 2.92 19.77
N ILE A 246 -5.88 3.69 20.49
CA ILE A 246 -5.94 5.16 20.36
C ILE A 246 -5.07 5.83 21.44
N LEU A 247 -4.06 6.56 20.99
CA LEU A 247 -3.19 7.41 21.80
C LEU A 247 -3.77 8.83 21.85
N ASP A 248 -3.79 9.48 23.01
CA ASP A 248 -4.28 10.87 23.10
C ASP A 248 -3.35 11.86 22.38
N TYR A 249 -3.86 13.05 22.07
CA TYR A 249 -3.07 14.15 21.54
C TYR A 249 -2.87 15.21 22.63
N TYR A 250 -1.75 15.12 23.36
CA TYR A 250 -1.24 16.09 24.37
C TYR A 250 -2.31 16.86 25.17
N ASN A 251 -2.60 16.41 26.39
CA ASN A 251 -3.67 17.00 27.22
C ASN A 251 -3.20 18.06 28.24
N GLU A 252 -1.99 18.62 28.09
CA GLU A 252 -1.49 19.70 28.96
C GLU A 252 -1.66 21.08 28.30
N GLY A 253 -2.79 21.72 28.59
CA GLY A 253 -3.02 23.15 28.38
C GLY A 253 -3.33 23.58 26.94
N LYS A 254 -4.60 23.44 26.50
CA LYS A 254 -5.09 24.06 25.25
C LYS A 254 -4.88 25.58 25.30
N THR A 255 -4.09 26.14 24.39
CA THR A 255 -3.95 27.59 24.22
C THR A 255 -4.92 28.11 23.17
N TRP A 256 -5.24 29.41 23.21
CA TRP A 256 -6.08 30.04 22.17
C TRP A 256 -5.50 29.89 20.76
N ARG A 257 -4.17 29.72 20.64
CA ARG A 257 -3.48 29.53 19.36
C ARG A 257 -3.76 28.17 18.73
N ASP A 258 -4.19 27.18 19.51
CA ASP A 258 -4.46 25.82 19.01
C ASP A 258 -5.82 25.71 18.30
N TRP A 259 -6.65 26.76 18.40
CA TRP A 259 -7.95 26.89 17.73
C TRP A 259 -7.88 27.52 16.32
N LEU A 260 -6.69 27.91 15.84
CA LEU A 260 -6.55 28.48 14.50
C LEU A 260 -6.82 27.39 13.43
N PRO A 261 -7.68 27.62 12.42
CA PRO A 261 -8.09 26.58 11.46
C PRO A 261 -6.94 25.83 10.78
N HIS A 262 -5.95 26.56 10.26
CA HIS A 262 -4.75 25.97 9.66
C HIS A 262 -3.93 25.12 10.64
N ARG A 263 -3.95 25.43 11.95
CA ARG A 263 -3.32 24.62 12.98
C ARG A 263 -4.12 23.38 13.33
N LEU A 264 -5.45 23.40 13.24
CA LEU A 264 -6.28 22.19 13.40
C LEU A 264 -6.02 21.20 12.27
N LEU A 265 -5.97 21.67 11.01
CA LEU A 265 -5.55 20.82 9.88
C LEU A 265 -4.12 20.30 10.06
N THR A 266 -3.16 21.19 10.31
CA THR A 266 -1.75 20.81 10.51
C THR A 266 -1.58 19.84 11.68
N ARG A 267 -2.33 20.01 12.78
CA ARG A 267 -2.39 19.10 13.93
C ARG A 267 -2.83 17.71 13.51
N ASN A 268 -3.85 17.60 12.68
CA ASN A 268 -4.42 16.32 12.24
C ASN A 268 -3.47 15.58 11.27
N PHE A 269 -2.76 16.29 10.39
CA PHE A 269 -1.68 15.69 9.58
C PHE A 269 -0.44 15.34 10.41
N ILE A 270 -0.09 16.14 11.41
CA ILE A 270 0.98 15.80 12.36
C ILE A 270 0.61 14.58 13.21
N ALA A 271 -0.65 14.44 13.65
CA ALA A 271 -1.16 13.28 14.39
C ALA A 271 -0.89 11.97 13.63
N HIS A 272 -1.08 12.02 12.31
CA HIS A 272 -0.90 10.89 11.42
C HIS A 272 0.56 10.46 11.23
N GLY A 273 1.53 11.36 11.25
CA GLY A 273 2.92 11.00 10.93
C GLY A 273 3.59 10.12 12.00
N MET A 274 4.32 9.07 11.57
CA MET A 274 5.14 8.20 12.43
C MET A 274 5.88 8.89 13.59
N PRO A 275 6.58 10.05 13.40
CA PRO A 275 7.29 10.69 14.50
C PRO A 275 6.39 11.09 15.66
N LYS A 276 5.15 11.47 15.38
CA LYS A 276 4.15 11.82 16.39
C LYS A 276 3.58 10.57 17.06
N ILE A 277 3.27 9.52 16.30
CA ILE A 277 2.80 8.22 16.83
C ILE A 277 3.81 7.67 17.83
N LEU A 278 5.09 7.55 17.43
CA LEU A 278 6.18 7.07 18.29
C LEU A 278 6.35 7.93 19.55
N LYS A 279 6.23 9.25 19.42
CA LYS A 279 6.28 10.17 20.56
C LYS A 279 5.13 9.95 21.54
N MET A 280 3.92 9.67 21.05
CA MET A 280 2.77 9.38 21.92
C MET A 280 2.86 7.98 22.52
N MET A 281 3.34 6.96 21.78
CA MET A 281 3.60 5.62 22.32
C MET A 281 4.57 5.68 23.50
N CYS A 282 5.68 6.40 23.38
CA CYS A 282 6.62 6.57 24.48
C CYS A 282 6.06 7.43 25.64
N HIS A 283 5.25 8.46 25.36
CA HIS A 283 4.68 9.30 26.41
C HIS A 283 3.61 8.58 27.25
N PHE A 284 2.75 7.78 26.61
CA PHE A 284 1.65 7.10 27.29
C PHE A 284 2.00 5.69 27.78
N THR A 285 2.97 5.02 27.15
CA THR A 285 3.36 3.62 27.41
C THR A 285 2.13 2.72 27.56
N PRO A 286 1.27 2.56 26.52
CA PRO A 286 -0.03 1.89 26.65
C PRO A 286 0.09 0.45 27.14
N TRP A 287 1.19 -0.25 26.81
CA TRP A 287 1.51 -1.60 27.30
C TRP A 287 1.81 -1.69 28.81
N GLU A 288 2.07 -0.56 29.48
CA GLU A 288 2.19 -0.43 30.94
C GLU A 288 0.95 0.18 31.59
N ASN A 289 0.17 0.98 30.86
CA ASN A 289 -0.90 1.80 31.42
C ASN A 289 -2.09 1.96 30.47
N ASP A 290 -2.92 0.93 30.43
CA ASP A 290 -4.13 0.84 29.61
C ASP A 290 -5.13 1.99 29.90
N SER A 291 -5.15 2.53 31.12
CA SER A 291 -6.00 3.68 31.50
C SER A 291 -5.71 4.99 30.75
N ARG A 292 -4.65 5.03 29.94
CA ARG A 292 -4.24 6.17 29.11
C ARG A 292 -4.53 5.99 27.61
N VAL A 293 -5.06 4.84 27.21
CA VAL A 293 -5.72 4.66 25.91
C VAL A 293 -7.08 5.36 25.98
N VAL A 294 -7.47 6.09 24.94
CA VAL A 294 -8.72 6.88 24.96
C VAL A 294 -9.79 6.28 24.05
N ASN A 295 -11.06 6.40 24.43
CA ASN A 295 -12.16 5.94 23.59
C ASN A 295 -12.24 6.71 22.26
N ASP A 296 -12.75 6.02 21.25
CA ASP A 296 -13.06 6.60 19.93
C ASP A 296 -14.35 7.42 20.05
N ASP A 297 -14.21 8.75 20.00
CA ASP A 297 -15.31 9.70 20.02
C ASP A 297 -15.28 10.46 18.70
N ILE A 298 -16.09 10.01 17.75
CA ILE A 298 -16.09 10.49 16.37
C ILE A 298 -16.76 11.88 16.30
N GLU A 299 -17.78 12.15 17.12
CA GLU A 299 -18.50 13.43 17.10
C GLU A 299 -17.57 14.59 17.48
N VAL A 300 -16.83 14.45 18.58
CA VAL A 300 -15.84 15.44 19.04
C VAL A 300 -14.70 15.66 18.03
N GLN A 301 -14.36 14.64 17.24
CA GLN A 301 -13.33 14.73 16.19
C GLN A 301 -13.88 15.41 14.92
N LEU A 302 -15.11 15.12 14.51
CA LEU A 302 -15.78 15.73 13.36
C LEU A 302 -16.04 17.22 13.55
N GLU A 303 -16.49 17.64 14.73
CA GLU A 303 -16.68 19.06 15.05
C GLU A 303 -15.37 19.83 14.82
N GLN A 304 -14.26 19.36 15.41
CA GLN A 304 -12.97 20.05 15.32
C GLN A 304 -12.33 20.03 13.91
N PHE A 305 -12.68 19.07 13.05
CA PHE A 305 -12.17 18.98 11.69
C PHE A 305 -12.99 19.81 10.69
N SER A 306 -14.33 19.85 10.86
CA SER A 306 -15.23 20.52 9.93
C SER A 306 -15.04 22.04 9.85
N TYR A 307 -14.61 22.68 10.94
CA TYR A 307 -14.28 24.12 10.96
C TYR A 307 -13.04 24.53 10.15
N GLY A 308 -12.24 23.57 9.65
CA GLY A 308 -10.95 23.84 9.00
C GLY A 308 -10.92 23.77 7.47
N LEU A 309 -11.93 23.20 6.81
CA LEU A 309 -11.81 22.76 5.41
C LEU A 309 -12.21 23.81 4.38
N SER A 310 -11.22 24.39 3.70
CA SER A 310 -11.37 24.91 2.34
C SER A 310 -10.93 23.83 1.34
N PHE A 311 -11.62 23.66 0.21
CA PHE A 311 -11.33 22.55 -0.71
C PHE A 311 -10.12 22.83 -1.59
N PHE A 312 -9.10 22.00 -1.42
CA PHE A 312 -7.82 22.08 -2.14
C PHE A 312 -7.91 21.54 -3.57
N HIS A 313 -7.31 22.28 -4.50
CA HIS A 313 -6.88 21.83 -5.82
C HIS A 313 -5.39 22.21 -5.93
N ASP A 314 -4.56 21.30 -6.43
CA ASP A 314 -3.16 21.58 -6.75
C ASP A 314 -3.03 21.71 -8.27
N ASP A 315 -2.31 22.74 -8.71
CA ASP A 315 -2.09 23.09 -10.11
C ASP A 315 -0.57 23.15 -10.28
N GLN A 316 0.07 22.00 -10.48
CA GLN A 316 1.49 21.95 -10.83
C GLN A 316 1.66 21.80 -12.35
N THR A 317 2.52 22.65 -12.89
CA THR A 317 2.81 22.78 -14.31
C THR A 317 3.65 21.61 -14.80
N ASP A 318 2.98 20.53 -15.19
CA ASP A 318 3.63 19.30 -15.63
C ASP A 318 4.08 19.32 -17.10
N CYS A 319 5.13 18.54 -17.38
CA CYS A 319 5.48 18.17 -18.74
C CYS A 319 4.35 17.32 -19.38
N TRP A 320 4.28 17.25 -20.72
CA TRP A 320 3.20 16.53 -21.44
C TRP A 320 2.96 15.10 -20.89
N GLN A 321 4.03 14.40 -20.50
CA GLN A 321 3.93 13.08 -19.89
C GLN A 321 3.25 13.13 -18.51
N GLY A 322 3.66 14.04 -17.61
CA GLY A 322 3.02 14.23 -16.31
C GLY A 322 1.53 14.60 -16.45
N CYS A 323 1.17 15.44 -17.42
CA CYS A 323 -0.24 15.74 -17.73
C CYS A 323 -1.03 14.49 -18.14
N CYS A 324 -0.42 13.57 -18.90
CA CYS A 324 -1.06 12.31 -19.27
C CYS A 324 -1.20 11.36 -18.06
N GLU A 325 -0.15 11.24 -17.24
CA GLU A 325 -0.15 10.41 -16.03
C GLU A 325 -1.21 10.91 -15.02
N ASN A 326 -1.27 12.23 -14.79
CA ASN A 326 -2.31 12.85 -13.95
C ASN A 326 -3.72 12.65 -14.55
N SER A 327 -3.88 12.71 -15.87
CA SER A 327 -5.18 12.44 -16.52
C SER A 327 -5.63 10.99 -16.29
N ILE A 328 -4.72 10.02 -16.27
CA ILE A 328 -5.02 8.62 -15.93
C ILE A 328 -5.42 8.50 -14.45
N LYS A 329 -4.63 9.07 -13.52
CA LYS A 329 -4.92 9.07 -12.08
C LYS A 329 -6.30 9.69 -11.77
N GLN A 330 -6.63 10.78 -12.45
CA GLN A 330 -7.91 11.51 -12.32
C GLN A 330 -9.11 10.82 -12.99
N GLY A 331 -8.92 9.74 -13.76
CA GLY A 331 -9.98 9.17 -14.58
C GLY A 331 -10.45 10.06 -15.75
N ASN A 332 -9.65 11.07 -16.13
CA ASN A 332 -9.98 12.06 -17.15
C ASN A 332 -9.64 11.55 -18.57
N ILE A 333 -10.45 10.63 -19.08
CA ILE A 333 -10.30 10.04 -20.42
C ILE A 333 -10.32 11.12 -21.52
N ALA A 334 -11.14 12.17 -21.38
CA ALA A 334 -11.26 13.24 -22.37
C ALA A 334 -9.99 14.10 -22.44
N GLY A 335 -9.46 14.52 -21.28
CA GLY A 335 -8.18 15.23 -21.18
C GLY A 335 -7.03 14.38 -21.73
N PHE A 336 -6.98 13.11 -21.36
CA PHE A 336 -6.01 12.15 -21.87
C PHE A 336 -6.08 11.99 -23.40
N THR A 337 -7.26 11.78 -23.96
CA THR A 337 -7.46 11.61 -25.42
C THR A 337 -6.99 12.85 -26.18
N ASN A 338 -7.29 14.05 -25.67
CA ASN A 338 -6.79 15.30 -26.23
C ASN A 338 -5.25 15.35 -26.21
N LEU A 339 -4.61 15.03 -25.06
CA LEU A 339 -3.15 15.01 -24.93
C LEU A 339 -2.48 14.00 -25.89
N ILE A 340 -3.03 12.79 -26.01
CA ILE A 340 -2.55 11.75 -26.92
C ILE A 340 -2.67 12.18 -28.39
N SER A 341 -3.78 12.82 -28.77
CA SER A 341 -4.03 13.29 -30.14
C SER A 341 -3.05 14.36 -30.65
N VAL A 342 -2.39 15.10 -29.75
CA VAL A 342 -1.38 16.12 -30.10
C VAL A 342 -0.07 15.49 -30.60
N GLY A 343 0.16 14.18 -30.38
CA GLY A 343 1.19 13.42 -31.12
C GLY A 343 2.64 13.63 -30.69
N ASN A 344 2.91 13.88 -29.40
CA ASN A 344 4.27 14.00 -28.86
C ASN A 344 4.84 12.64 -28.47
N LYS A 345 6.05 12.26 -28.95
CA LYS A 345 6.72 11.06 -28.43
C LYS A 345 7.05 11.22 -26.93
N PRO A 346 6.49 10.40 -26.01
CA PRO A 346 6.94 10.40 -24.62
C PRO A 346 8.41 10.04 -24.50
N VAL A 347 9.08 10.60 -23.50
CA VAL A 347 10.46 10.21 -23.13
C VAL A 347 10.45 8.82 -22.49
N HIS A 348 9.39 8.50 -21.73
CA HIS A 348 9.19 7.20 -21.08
C HIS A 348 7.81 6.62 -21.41
N LEU A 349 7.65 6.07 -22.63
CA LEU A 349 6.42 5.39 -23.06
C LEU A 349 6.06 4.22 -22.14
N ASP A 350 7.09 3.52 -21.63
CA ASP A 350 7.01 2.44 -20.66
C ASP A 350 6.20 2.82 -19.41
N LYS A 351 6.49 4.00 -18.83
CA LYS A 351 5.76 4.52 -17.67
C LYS A 351 4.32 4.87 -18.00
N LEU A 352 4.11 5.61 -19.10
CA LEU A 352 2.78 6.07 -19.53
C LEU A 352 1.82 4.88 -19.76
N VAL A 353 2.27 3.88 -20.51
CA VAL A 353 1.51 2.64 -20.75
C VAL A 353 1.37 1.86 -19.44
N GLY A 354 2.40 1.86 -18.58
CA GLY A 354 2.37 1.26 -17.25
C GLY A 354 1.29 1.86 -16.32
N TYR A 355 0.92 3.13 -16.46
CA TYR A 355 -0.23 3.72 -15.76
C TYR A 355 -1.56 3.27 -16.39
N SER A 356 -1.69 3.28 -17.72
CA SER A 356 -2.91 2.82 -18.40
C SER A 356 -3.21 1.33 -18.17
N VAL A 357 -2.17 0.48 -18.12
CA VAL A 357 -2.29 -0.94 -17.78
C VAL A 357 -2.73 -1.14 -16.32
N ARG A 358 -2.37 -0.22 -15.41
CA ARG A 358 -2.76 -0.25 -14.01
C ARG A 358 -4.09 0.43 -13.71
N SER A 359 -4.63 1.24 -14.62
CA SER A 359 -5.89 1.98 -14.42
C SER A 359 -7.10 1.06 -14.23
N THR A 360 -8.15 1.55 -13.57
CA THR A 360 -9.45 0.84 -13.49
C THR A 360 -10.15 0.84 -14.85
N ASP A 361 -10.08 1.96 -15.58
CA ASP A 361 -10.77 2.14 -16.84
C ASP A 361 -9.94 1.62 -18.03
N PRO A 362 -10.39 0.57 -18.75
CA PRO A 362 -9.65 0.04 -19.89
C PRO A 362 -9.58 1.01 -21.09
N GLU A 363 -10.39 2.07 -21.12
CA GLU A 363 -10.42 3.03 -22.23
C GLU A 363 -9.10 3.78 -22.40
N PHE A 364 -8.36 4.05 -21.30
CA PHE A 364 -7.00 4.61 -21.38
C PHE A 364 -6.05 3.74 -22.21
N MET A 365 -6.17 2.41 -22.10
CA MET A 365 -5.37 1.48 -22.89
C MET A 365 -5.83 1.47 -24.35
N LYS A 366 -7.15 1.51 -24.62
CA LYS A 366 -7.70 1.59 -25.98
C LYS A 366 -7.29 2.88 -26.70
N VAL A 367 -7.29 4.02 -26.01
CA VAL A 367 -6.83 5.30 -26.56
C VAL A 367 -5.35 5.25 -26.94
N LEU A 368 -4.50 4.61 -26.12
CA LEU A 368 -3.09 4.39 -26.48
C LEU A 368 -2.93 3.47 -27.70
N LEU A 369 -3.73 2.41 -27.81
CA LEU A 369 -3.69 1.46 -28.94
C LEU A 369 -4.34 1.99 -30.23
N ALA A 370 -5.25 2.96 -30.13
CA ALA A 370 -5.77 3.71 -31.27
C ALA A 370 -4.81 4.81 -31.76
N SER A 371 -3.72 5.06 -31.04
CA SER A 371 -2.72 6.10 -31.34
C SER A 371 -1.49 5.55 -32.08
N SER A 372 -0.55 6.44 -32.44
CA SER A 372 0.73 6.07 -33.04
C SER A 372 1.62 5.16 -32.15
N TYR A 373 1.38 5.09 -30.83
CA TYR A 373 2.18 4.28 -29.90
C TYR A 373 1.90 2.77 -29.99
N ALA A 374 0.82 2.35 -30.64
CA ALA A 374 0.37 0.95 -30.69
C ALA A 374 1.46 -0.05 -31.15
N SER A 375 2.30 0.35 -32.11
CA SER A 375 3.38 -0.49 -32.63
C SER A 375 4.63 -0.56 -31.74
N ASP A 376 4.77 0.39 -30.82
CA ASP A 376 5.89 0.47 -29.87
C ASP A 376 5.55 -0.27 -28.56
N ILE A 377 4.29 -0.20 -28.10
CA ILE A 377 3.77 -0.92 -26.92
C ILE A 377 4.11 -2.41 -26.95
N LYS A 378 4.11 -3.03 -28.14
CA LYS A 378 4.39 -4.47 -28.34
C LYS A 378 5.87 -4.84 -28.24
N LYS A 379 6.77 -3.86 -28.28
CA LYS A 379 8.23 -4.03 -28.28
C LYS A 379 8.88 -3.55 -26.97
N VAL A 380 8.20 -2.66 -26.26
CA VAL A 380 8.64 -2.16 -24.95
C VAL A 380 8.60 -3.30 -23.94
N HIS A 381 9.78 -3.71 -23.51
CA HIS A 381 9.96 -4.46 -22.29
C HIS A 381 10.16 -3.45 -21.15
N LEU A 382 9.52 -3.70 -20.03
CA LEU A 382 9.79 -3.04 -18.76
C LEU A 382 11.16 -3.50 -18.23
N GLY A 383 11.59 -2.94 -17.10
CA GLY A 383 12.75 -3.48 -16.39
C GLY A 383 12.61 -4.98 -16.11
N ASN A 384 13.74 -5.69 -16.08
CA ASN A 384 13.82 -7.13 -15.82
C ASN A 384 13.08 -8.00 -16.85
N GLU A 385 13.08 -7.60 -18.13
CA GLU A 385 12.46 -8.34 -19.26
C GLU A 385 10.93 -8.49 -19.15
N ARG A 386 10.29 -7.88 -18.15
CA ARG A 386 8.85 -7.96 -17.93
C ARG A 386 8.08 -7.28 -19.06
N THR A 387 6.97 -7.88 -19.47
CA THR A 387 6.05 -7.29 -20.47
C THR A 387 4.89 -6.55 -19.80
N PHE A 388 4.13 -5.75 -20.55
CA PHE A 388 2.86 -5.19 -20.02
C PHE A 388 1.85 -6.26 -19.60
N LEU A 389 1.94 -7.48 -20.16
CA LEU A 389 1.06 -8.58 -19.79
C LEU A 389 1.39 -9.13 -18.38
N HIS A 390 2.68 -9.23 -18.03
CA HIS A 390 3.13 -9.48 -16.66
C HIS A 390 2.57 -8.43 -15.69
N LEU A 391 2.63 -7.16 -16.09
CA LEU A 391 2.12 -6.07 -15.28
C LEU A 391 0.60 -6.14 -15.10
N ALA A 392 -0.17 -6.41 -16.16
CA ALA A 392 -1.63 -6.55 -16.09
C ALA A 392 -2.06 -7.73 -15.22
N ALA A 393 -1.31 -8.84 -15.29
CA ALA A 393 -1.51 -10.04 -14.49
C ALA A 393 -1.23 -9.81 -13.00
N GLN A 394 -0.05 -9.30 -12.66
CA GLN A 394 0.30 -8.85 -11.30
C GLN A 394 -0.71 -7.82 -10.76
N SER A 395 -1.19 -6.92 -11.64
CA SER A 395 -2.16 -5.88 -11.31
C SER A 395 -3.61 -6.35 -11.44
N GLY A 396 -3.92 -7.65 -11.52
CA GLY A 396 -5.29 -8.17 -11.47
C GLY A 396 -6.28 -7.49 -12.43
N ARG A 397 -5.78 -6.99 -13.56
CA ARG A 397 -6.52 -6.17 -14.52
C ARG A 397 -6.98 -7.03 -15.68
N LEU A 398 -8.14 -7.68 -15.51
CA LEU A 398 -8.68 -8.64 -16.47
C LEU A 398 -8.95 -8.02 -17.84
N GLU A 399 -9.57 -6.85 -17.87
CA GLU A 399 -9.92 -6.13 -19.09
C GLU A 399 -8.66 -5.69 -19.85
N GLN A 400 -7.66 -5.15 -19.15
CA GLN A 400 -6.37 -4.77 -19.74
C GLN A 400 -5.57 -6.00 -20.19
N THR A 401 -5.63 -7.13 -19.47
CA THR A 401 -5.03 -8.40 -19.90
C THR A 401 -5.66 -8.89 -21.21
N ALA A 402 -7.00 -8.83 -21.32
CA ALA A 402 -7.70 -9.20 -22.55
C ALA A 402 -7.34 -8.28 -23.74
N ILE A 403 -7.20 -6.97 -23.51
CA ILE A 403 -6.78 -6.00 -24.52
C ILE A 403 -5.35 -6.29 -24.99
N LEU A 404 -4.41 -6.52 -24.07
CA LEU A 404 -3.01 -6.82 -24.41
C LEU A 404 -2.87 -8.14 -25.20
N LEU A 405 -3.63 -9.18 -24.85
CA LEU A 405 -3.65 -10.42 -25.63
C LEU A 405 -4.30 -10.24 -27.00
N ALA A 406 -5.40 -9.48 -27.11
CA ALA A 406 -6.02 -9.17 -28.40
C ALA A 406 -5.07 -8.40 -29.34
N GLU A 407 -4.16 -7.59 -28.79
CA GLU A 407 -3.09 -6.91 -29.52
C GLU A 407 -1.88 -7.81 -29.84
N GLY A 408 -1.89 -9.08 -29.45
CA GLY A 408 -0.82 -10.03 -29.76
C GLY A 408 0.42 -9.90 -28.87
N CYS A 409 0.28 -9.41 -27.63
CA CYS A 409 1.32 -9.63 -26.62
C CYS A 409 1.52 -11.14 -26.37
N GLU A 410 2.77 -11.57 -26.24
CA GLU A 410 3.11 -12.97 -26.05
C GLU A 410 2.64 -13.49 -24.68
N ILE A 411 1.73 -14.46 -24.69
CA ILE A 411 1.08 -15.01 -23.50
C ILE A 411 2.04 -15.76 -22.55
N ASN A 412 3.10 -16.34 -23.12
CA ASN A 412 4.10 -17.15 -22.43
C ASN A 412 5.48 -16.47 -22.37
N ALA A 413 5.54 -15.15 -22.60
CA ALA A 413 6.78 -14.38 -22.39
C ALA A 413 7.29 -14.63 -20.96
N VAL A 414 8.61 -14.70 -20.80
CA VAL A 414 9.26 -14.87 -19.48
C VAL A 414 9.99 -13.59 -19.09
N ASP A 415 10.00 -13.29 -17.80
CA ASP A 415 10.85 -12.25 -17.22
C ASP A 415 12.23 -12.77 -16.81
N SER A 416 13.09 -11.90 -16.28
CA SER A 416 14.45 -12.27 -15.85
C SER A 416 14.51 -13.27 -14.69
N THR A 417 13.37 -13.62 -14.09
CA THR A 417 13.24 -14.68 -13.07
C THR A 417 12.60 -15.96 -13.63
N GLY A 418 12.31 -16.01 -14.93
CA GLY A 418 11.63 -17.11 -15.61
C GLY A 418 10.13 -17.19 -15.33
N ASN A 419 9.56 -16.19 -14.64
CA ASN A 419 8.11 -16.14 -14.43
C ASN A 419 7.42 -15.73 -15.72
N THR A 420 6.23 -16.29 -15.97
CA THR A 420 5.31 -15.86 -17.05
C THR A 420 4.20 -14.97 -16.47
N PRO A 421 3.37 -14.32 -17.29
CA PRO A 421 2.18 -13.61 -16.81
C PRO A 421 1.24 -14.49 -15.98
N LEU A 422 1.18 -15.81 -16.24
CA LEU A 422 0.39 -16.72 -15.42
C LEU A 422 1.02 -16.96 -14.04
N HIS A 423 2.35 -17.03 -13.94
CA HIS A 423 3.05 -17.06 -12.64
C HIS A 423 2.75 -15.79 -11.83
N ASP A 424 2.82 -14.62 -12.46
CA ASP A 424 2.49 -13.33 -11.82
C ASP A 424 1.04 -13.30 -11.35
N ALA A 425 0.08 -13.71 -12.18
CA ALA A 425 -1.33 -13.77 -11.81
C ALA A 425 -1.57 -14.69 -10.60
N LEU A 426 -0.94 -15.87 -10.56
CA LEU A 426 -1.12 -16.85 -9.49
C LEU A 426 -0.37 -16.46 -8.20
N GLY A 427 0.85 -15.94 -8.30
CA GLY A 427 1.66 -15.45 -7.17
C GLY A 427 1.01 -14.25 -6.47
N CYS A 428 0.38 -13.37 -7.24
CA CYS A 428 -0.45 -12.27 -6.74
C CYS A 428 -1.90 -12.67 -6.38
N TYR A 429 -2.30 -13.92 -6.64
CA TYR A 429 -3.67 -14.43 -6.43
C TYR A 429 -4.77 -13.68 -7.20
N ALA A 430 -4.42 -13.13 -8.36
CA ALA A 430 -5.34 -12.57 -9.34
C ALA A 430 -6.07 -13.69 -10.12
N LEU A 431 -6.83 -14.52 -9.41
CA LEU A 431 -7.36 -15.80 -9.91
C LEU A 431 -8.22 -15.66 -11.17
N LEU A 432 -8.99 -14.57 -11.32
CA LEU A 432 -9.78 -14.30 -12.53
C LEU A 432 -8.91 -14.03 -13.76
N VAL A 433 -7.73 -13.42 -13.57
CA VAL A 433 -6.76 -13.23 -14.65
C VAL A 433 -6.06 -14.55 -14.98
N ALA A 434 -5.72 -15.36 -13.96
CA ALA A 434 -5.16 -16.69 -14.19
C ALA A 434 -6.14 -17.61 -14.96
N GLU A 435 -7.43 -17.58 -14.61
CA GLU A 435 -8.48 -18.33 -15.31
C GLU A 435 -8.56 -17.92 -16.79
N PHE A 436 -8.53 -16.61 -17.04
CA PHE A 436 -8.55 -16.07 -18.39
C PHE A 436 -7.29 -16.45 -19.18
N LEU A 437 -6.10 -16.31 -18.61
CA LEU A 437 -4.83 -16.69 -19.24
C LEU A 437 -4.80 -18.18 -19.61
N LEU A 438 -5.23 -19.07 -18.70
CA LEU A 438 -5.36 -20.49 -18.98
C LEU A 438 -6.38 -20.77 -20.11
N ALA A 439 -7.52 -20.08 -20.10
CA ALA A 439 -8.53 -20.20 -21.16
C ALA A 439 -8.06 -19.66 -22.53
N GLN A 440 -7.08 -18.74 -22.55
CA GLN A 440 -6.40 -18.27 -23.77
C GLN A 440 -5.18 -19.14 -24.16
N GLY A 441 -4.90 -20.24 -23.45
CA GLY A 441 -3.84 -21.19 -23.80
C GLY A 441 -2.46 -20.87 -23.23
N ALA A 442 -2.37 -20.16 -22.11
CA ALA A 442 -1.11 -20.01 -21.37
C ALA A 442 -0.54 -21.39 -20.96
N ASP A 443 0.76 -21.59 -21.17
CA ASP A 443 1.42 -22.85 -20.80
C ASP A 443 1.82 -22.82 -19.32
N TRP A 444 0.98 -23.43 -18.49
CA TRP A 444 1.17 -23.53 -17.06
C TRP A 444 2.39 -24.38 -16.66
N ARG A 445 2.96 -25.17 -17.56
CA ARG A 445 4.07 -26.11 -17.30
C ARG A 445 5.45 -25.48 -17.43
N ILE A 446 5.53 -24.23 -17.91
CA ILE A 446 6.78 -23.47 -17.91
C ILE A 446 7.25 -23.33 -16.47
N LYS A 447 8.55 -23.60 -16.23
CA LYS A 447 9.15 -23.49 -14.90
C LYS A 447 10.01 -22.25 -14.81
N ASN A 448 9.82 -21.48 -13.74
CA ASN A 448 10.65 -20.31 -13.44
C ASN A 448 12.04 -20.71 -12.93
N HIS A 449 12.93 -19.74 -12.67
CA HIS A 449 14.30 -20.00 -12.22
C HIS A 449 14.39 -20.65 -10.82
N GLN A 450 13.29 -20.72 -10.07
CA GLN A 450 13.19 -21.46 -8.80
C GLN A 450 12.74 -22.92 -8.99
N GLY A 451 12.41 -23.32 -10.23
CA GLY A 451 11.94 -24.67 -10.58
C GLY A 451 10.44 -24.91 -10.40
N TYR A 452 9.68 -23.88 -10.00
CA TYR A 452 8.23 -23.94 -9.84
C TYR A 452 7.53 -23.72 -11.18
N ASP A 453 6.50 -24.51 -11.46
CA ASP A 453 5.52 -24.21 -12.50
C ASP A 453 4.29 -23.45 -11.93
N CYS A 454 3.30 -23.17 -12.77
CA CYS A 454 2.12 -22.41 -12.33
C CYS A 454 1.23 -23.18 -11.33
N LEU A 455 1.17 -24.52 -11.42
CA LEU A 455 0.45 -25.32 -10.43
C LEU A 455 1.19 -25.28 -9.09
N ASP A 456 2.52 -25.44 -9.11
CA ASP A 456 3.37 -25.27 -7.92
C ASP A 456 3.13 -23.89 -7.25
N VAL A 457 3.00 -22.81 -8.03
CA VAL A 457 2.74 -21.46 -7.49
C VAL A 457 1.35 -21.36 -6.83
N LEU A 458 0.32 -21.97 -7.42
CA LEU A 458 -1.04 -21.97 -6.87
C LEU A 458 -1.20 -22.85 -5.62
N GLU A 459 -0.56 -24.01 -5.59
CA GLU A 459 -0.58 -24.91 -4.44
C GLU A 459 0.22 -24.32 -3.27
N ASN A 460 1.42 -23.81 -3.54
CA ASN A 460 2.27 -23.13 -2.55
C ASN A 460 1.85 -21.67 -2.28
N HIS A 461 0.59 -21.29 -2.52
CA HIS A 461 0.08 -19.95 -2.20
C HIS A 461 -0.40 -19.88 -0.75
N MET A 462 0.05 -18.85 -0.04
CA MET A 462 -0.13 -18.62 1.41
C MET A 462 -1.59 -18.64 1.90
N ILE A 463 -2.58 -18.31 1.06
CA ILE A 463 -3.96 -18.12 1.50
C ILE A 463 -4.57 -19.47 1.86
N LYS A 464 -4.82 -19.66 3.16
CA LYS A 464 -5.49 -20.84 3.71
C LYS A 464 -6.87 -21.03 3.08
N ALA A 465 -7.19 -22.26 2.69
CA ALA A 465 -8.46 -22.59 2.03
C ALA A 465 -9.69 -22.17 2.86
N ASP A 466 -9.59 -22.24 4.20
CA ASP A 466 -10.66 -21.83 5.13
C ASP A 466 -10.94 -20.32 5.13
N TYR A 467 -10.04 -19.50 4.57
CA TYR A 467 -10.20 -18.03 4.50
C TYR A 467 -10.83 -17.60 3.16
N LEU A 468 -10.93 -18.53 2.20
CA LEU A 468 -11.55 -18.31 0.91
C LEU A 468 -13.07 -18.34 1.02
N SER A 469 -13.69 -17.34 0.40
CA SER A 469 -15.12 -17.35 0.07
C SER A 469 -15.50 -18.62 -0.72
N PRO A 470 -16.78 -19.04 -0.71
CA PRO A 470 -17.22 -20.18 -1.52
C PRO A 470 -16.86 -20.05 -3.00
N GLN A 471 -16.94 -18.83 -3.54
CA GLN A 471 -16.53 -18.50 -4.91
C GLN A 471 -15.01 -18.61 -5.09
N GLY A 472 -14.22 -18.13 -4.13
CA GLY A 472 -12.75 -18.24 -4.15
C GLY A 472 -12.26 -19.68 -4.10
N ARG A 473 -12.94 -20.56 -3.34
CA ARG A 473 -12.65 -22.01 -3.32
C ARG A 473 -12.97 -22.66 -4.66
N LEU A 474 -14.18 -22.46 -5.18
CA LEU A 474 -14.60 -22.99 -6.48
C LEU A 474 -13.64 -22.54 -7.61
N LEU A 475 -13.17 -21.28 -7.56
CA LEU A 475 -12.23 -20.75 -8.54
C LEU A 475 -10.83 -21.37 -8.39
N ARG A 476 -10.32 -21.55 -7.16
CA ARG A 476 -9.05 -22.27 -6.91
C ARG A 476 -9.11 -23.71 -7.42
N GLU A 477 -10.19 -24.43 -7.08
CA GLU A 477 -10.44 -25.80 -7.55
C GLU A 477 -10.52 -25.88 -9.08
N LYS A 478 -11.23 -24.92 -9.71
CA LYS A 478 -11.31 -24.82 -11.18
C LYS A 478 -9.93 -24.60 -11.81
N LEU A 479 -9.11 -23.70 -11.27
CA LEU A 479 -7.76 -23.44 -11.76
C LEU A 479 -6.86 -24.67 -11.64
N THR A 480 -6.93 -25.38 -10.51
CA THR A 480 -6.23 -26.65 -10.32
C THR A 480 -6.64 -27.68 -11.39
N LEU A 481 -7.94 -27.82 -11.66
CA LEU A 481 -8.45 -28.72 -12.72
C LEU A 481 -8.09 -28.28 -14.15
N MET A 482 -7.85 -26.98 -14.39
CA MET A 482 -7.36 -26.48 -15.68
C MET A 482 -5.84 -26.72 -15.88
N MET A 483 -5.14 -27.09 -14.81
CA MET A 483 -3.71 -27.40 -14.79
C MET A 483 -3.44 -28.90 -14.49
N GLN A 484 -4.38 -29.78 -14.86
CA GLN A 484 -4.29 -31.25 -14.78
C GLN A 484 -4.63 -31.88 -16.13
#